data_AF-A0A9E0RNQ4-F1
#
_entry.id   AF-A0A9E0RNQ4-F1
#
_cell.length_a   1.000
_cell.length_b   1.000
_cell.length_c   1.000
_cell.angle_alpha   90.00
_cell.angle_beta   90.00
_cell.angle_gamma   90.00
#
_symmetry.space_group_name_H-M   'P 1'
#
loop_
_entity.id
_entity.type
_entity.pdbx_description
1 polymer ?
#
loop_
_entity_poly.entity_id
_entity_poly.type
_entity_poly.pdbx_seq_one_letter_code
_entity_poly.pdbx_strand_id
1 'polypeptide(L)' 'MHRFWMLFDPRQVMTGLVVAVFTLALTIHFILLSTDRYNWLGDPNGGGLAVSTHQEAMPPARS' A
#
# COMPACT_ATOMS: atom_id res chain seq x y z
N MET A 1 38.07 2.82 13.85
CA MET A 1 36.72 2.28 13.62
C MET A 1 36.35 2.43 12.14
N HIS A 2 36.96 1.63 11.26
CA HIS A 2 36.64 1.56 9.81
C HIS A 2 36.20 0.16 9.37
N ARG A 3 36.30 -0.83 10.29
CA ARG A 3 36.11 -2.25 10.00
C ARG A 3 34.66 -2.59 9.68
N PHE A 4 33.70 -1.77 10.14
CA PHE A 4 32.28 -1.91 9.79
C PHE A 4 32.06 -1.85 8.27
N TRP A 5 32.86 -1.08 7.52
CA TRP A 5 32.78 -1.00 6.06
C TRP A 5 33.42 -2.18 5.32
N MET A 6 34.16 -3.06 6.01
CA MET A 6 34.71 -4.28 5.41
C MET A 6 33.77 -5.48 5.54
N LEU A 7 32.85 -5.48 6.52
CA LEU A 7 31.82 -6.53 6.65
C LEU A 7 30.55 -6.20 5.86
N PHE A 8 30.20 -4.92 5.78
CA PHE A 8 29.01 -4.48 5.09
C PHE A 8 29.39 -3.89 3.74
N ASP A 9 28.99 -4.57 2.67
CA ASP A 9 29.18 -4.06 1.32
C ASP A 9 28.53 -2.66 1.23
N PRO A 10 29.30 -1.57 1.06
CA PRO A 10 28.83 -0.19 1.22
C PRO A 10 27.59 0.10 0.37
N ARG A 11 27.53 -0.54 -0.80
CA ARG A 11 26.39 -0.49 -1.71
C ARG A 11 25.12 -1.05 -1.09
N GLN A 12 25.20 -2.20 -0.43
CA GLN A 12 24.05 -2.87 0.17
C GLN A 12 23.50 -2.10 1.36
N VAL A 13 24.35 -1.43 2.15
CA VAL A 13 23.87 -0.60 3.27
C VAL A 13 23.14 0.64 2.76
N MET A 14 23.68 1.32 1.73
CA MET A 14 23.01 2.46 1.12
C MET A 14 21.66 2.06 0.49
N THR A 15 21.63 0.96 -0.26
CA THR A 15 20.39 0.44 -0.82
C THR A 15 19.43 -0.02 0.27
N GLY A 16 19.92 -0.72 1.30
CA GLY A 16 19.12 -1.20 2.41
C GLY A 16 18.45 -0.06 3.19
N LEU A 17 19.16 1.04 3.42
CA LEU A 17 18.61 2.23 4.07
C LEU A 17 17.53 2.89 3.21
N VAL A 18 17.78 3.07 1.91
CA VAL A 18 16.80 3.64 0.97
C VAL A 18 15.57 2.74 0.88
N VAL A 19 15.74 1.43 0.73
CA VAL A 19 14.65 0.46 0.63
C VAL A 19 13.86 0.38 1.94
N ALA A 20 14.52 0.40 3.10
CA ALA A 20 13.85 0.39 4.39
C ALA A 20 12.98 1.65 4.57
N VAL A 21 13.53 2.83 4.29
CA VAL A 21 12.79 4.09 4.39
C VAL A 21 11.68 4.18 3.32
N PHE A 22 11.93 3.72 2.10
CA PHE A 22 10.95 3.71 1.02
C PHE A 22 9.79 2.76 1.32
N THR A 23 10.07 1.56 1.81
CA THR A 23 9.05 0.57 2.21
C THR A 23 8.21 1.11 3.37
N LEU A 24 8.86 1.76 4.35
CA LEU A 24 8.18 2.42 5.46
C LEU A 24 7.27 3.54 4.96
N ALA A 25 7.76 4.38 4.05
CA ALA A 25 6.98 5.45 3.44
C ALA A 25 5.75 4.88 2.71
N LEU A 26 5.92 3.88 1.84
CA LEU A 26 4.81 3.24 1.14
C LEU A 26 3.79 2.67 2.13
N THR A 27 4.23 1.92 3.15
CA THR A 27 3.33 1.36 4.18
C THR A 27 2.47 2.45 4.82
N ILE A 28 3.06 3.58 5.20
CA ILE A 28 2.32 4.71 5.78
C ILE A 28 1.32 5.29 4.78
N HIS A 29 1.72 5.51 3.52
CA HIS A 29 0.82 6.04 2.49
C HIS A 29 -0.35 5.10 2.21
N PHE A 30 -0.10 3.79 2.13
CA PHE A 30 -1.14 2.77 1.97
C PHE A 30 -2.12 2.78 3.15
N ILE A 31 -1.65 3.00 4.38
CA ILE A 31 -2.53 3.14 5.55
C ILE A 31 -3.43 4.38 5.41
N LEU A 32 -2.86 5.53 5.02
CA LEU A 32 -3.64 6.76 4.85
C LEU A 32 -4.68 6.62 3.72
N LEU A 33 -4.28 6.05 2.57
CA LEU A 33 -5.16 5.79 1.44
C LEU A 33 -6.24 4.73 1.74
N SER A 34 -5.97 3.80 2.65
CA SER A 34 -6.97 2.81 3.08
C SER A 34 -8.05 3.40 3.99
N THR A 35 -7.87 4.61 4.53
CA THR A 35 -8.85 5.24 5.44
C THR A 35 -9.76 6.22 4.71
N ASP A 36 -11.07 6.10 4.92
CA ASP A 36 -12.12 6.91 4.27
C ASP A 36 -11.88 8.43 4.42
N ARG A 37 -11.26 8.87 5.53
CA ARG A 37 -10.98 10.28 5.80
C ARG A 37 -9.73 10.85 5.11
N TYR A 38 -8.68 10.05 4.94
CA TYR A 38 -7.38 10.51 4.44
C TYR A 38 -7.08 10.00 3.02
N ASN A 39 -8.02 9.27 2.42
CA ASN A 39 -7.94 8.78 1.07
C ASN A 39 -8.16 9.89 0.04
N TRP A 40 -7.08 10.54 -0.39
CA TRP A 40 -7.16 11.61 -1.38
C TRP A 40 -7.37 11.11 -2.82
N LEU A 41 -7.24 9.80 -3.07
CA LEU A 41 -7.43 9.21 -4.40
C LEU A 41 -8.87 8.73 -4.64
N GLY A 42 -9.66 8.59 -3.58
CA GLY A 42 -11.03 8.09 -3.65
C GLY A 42 -11.94 8.88 -2.74
N ASP A 43 -12.13 10.17 -3.06
CA ASP A 43 -13.30 10.90 -2.62
C ASP A 43 -13.63 12.13 -3.48
N PRO A 44 -14.91 12.33 -3.87
CA PRO A 44 -15.48 13.66 -4.01
C PRO A 44 -16.35 14.12 -2.83
N ASN A 45 -16.90 13.23 -1.98
CA ASN A 45 -17.63 13.57 -0.75
C ASN A 45 -17.63 12.38 0.24
N GLY A 46 -16.79 12.42 1.28
CA GLY A 46 -16.47 11.30 2.17
C GLY A 46 -17.66 10.41 2.54
N GLY A 47 -17.56 9.13 2.19
CA GLY A 47 -18.56 8.12 2.49
C GLY A 47 -18.96 7.29 1.27
N GLY A 48 -18.10 6.32 0.91
CA GLY A 48 -18.50 5.08 0.26
C GLY A 48 -19.02 5.14 -1.18
N LEU A 49 -18.13 4.93 -2.16
CA LEU A 49 -18.53 4.41 -3.48
C LEU A 49 -17.43 3.52 -4.07
N ALA A 50 -17.49 2.23 -3.74
CA ALA A 50 -17.26 1.13 -4.68
C ALA A 50 -17.54 -0.20 -3.97
N VAL A 51 -18.81 -0.46 -3.64
CA VAL A 51 -19.29 -1.84 -3.72
C VAL A 51 -19.24 -2.15 -5.22
N SER A 52 -18.18 -2.83 -5.64
CA SER A 52 -18.19 -3.58 -6.89
C SER A 52 -19.31 -4.60 -6.73
N THR A 53 -20.51 -4.23 -7.16
CA THR A 53 -21.65 -5.12 -7.29
C THR A 53 -21.23 -6.19 -8.28
N HIS A 54 -20.61 -7.26 -7.78
CA HIS A 54 -20.47 -8.53 -8.48
C HIS A 54 -21.90 -9.08 -8.56
N GLN A 55 -22.64 -8.53 -9.52
CA GLN A 55 -23.98 -8.91 -9.86
C GLN A 55 -23.88 -10.22 -10.62
N GLU A 56 -23.51 -11.30 -9.94
CA GLU A 56 -23.77 -12.63 -10.47
C GLU A 56 -25.25 -12.88 -10.24
N ALA A 57 -26.04 -12.48 -11.24
CA ALA A 57 -27.45 -12.76 -11.31
C ALA A 57 -27.63 -14.28 -11.25
N MET A 58 -28.09 -14.79 -10.11
CA MET A 58 -28.44 -16.19 -9.98
C MET A 58 -29.55 -16.50 -11.01
N PRO A 59 -29.33 -17.43 -11.96
CA PRO A 59 -30.30 -17.72 -13.00
C PRO A 59 -31.59 -18.30 -12.37
N PRO A 60 -32.78 -17.87 -12.81
CA PRO A 60 -34.03 -18.36 -12.25
C PRO A 60 -34.17 -19.86 -12.53
N ALA A 61 -34.31 -20.65 -11.46
CA ALA A 61 -34.71 -22.04 -11.55
C ALA A 61 -36.11 -22.11 -12.20
N ARG A 62 -36.17 -22.59 -13.44
CA ARG A 62 -37.40 -22.89 -14.16
C ARG A 62 -38.12 -24.03 -13.44
N SER A 63 -39.28 -23.74 -12.85
CA SER A 63 -40.31 -24.72 -12.45
C SER A 63 -41.14 -25.14 -13.65
#